data_AF-A0A6S7FJ36-F1
#
_entry.id   AF-A0A6S7FJ36-F1
#
_cell.length_a   1.000
_cell.length_b   1.000
_cell.length_c   1.000
_cell.angle_alpha   90.00
_cell.angle_beta   90.00
_cell.angle_gamma   90.00
#
_symmetry.space_group_name_H-M   'P 1'
#
loop_
_entity.id
_entity.type
_entity.pdbx_description
1 polymer ?
#
loop_
_entity_poly.entity_id
_entity_poly.type
_entity_poly.pdbx_seq_one_letter_code
_entity_poly.pdbx_strand_id
1 'polypeptide(L)'
;MVELSRPDPAPSLSDTPPPPPIEVREPAPEPTKGNVDDVLHCSLLDKLATFKRHSLRSGQIVFHGCAKNSEFTDVSARRLSGTRKWVSEDASYACDYGGAFNRKPGDTGHLWVCRIRQDVPAFIGRQLSLIEHSPWGAGFPWQFPNVFERYGHDVLGVRGPVALLDHQGEEGFAEILLTSPELALEVVEVITLPDDPEDARDLGRTLNEKYAAFLPSNEISVTS
;
A
#
# COMPACT_ATOMS: atom_id res chain seq x y z
N MET A 1 -43.79 51.42 -31.62
CA MET A 1 -42.92 51.12 -32.77
C MET A 1 -41.51 51.09 -32.20
N VAL A 2 -40.98 49.89 -31.93
CA VAL A 2 -39.71 49.69 -31.22
C VAL A 2 -38.70 49.20 -32.26
N GLU A 3 -37.67 49.99 -32.53
CA GLU A 3 -36.54 49.59 -33.38
C GLU A 3 -35.72 48.52 -32.68
N LEU A 4 -35.61 47.34 -33.30
CA LEU A 4 -34.69 46.28 -32.91
C LEU A 4 -33.33 46.55 -33.55
N SER A 5 -32.37 46.98 -32.74
CA SER A 5 -30.96 47.09 -33.13
C SER A 5 -30.40 45.71 -33.49
N ARG A 6 -29.69 45.64 -34.62
CA ARG A 6 -28.98 44.44 -35.06
C ARG A 6 -27.76 44.19 -34.17
N PRO A 7 -27.44 42.92 -33.84
CA PRO A 7 -26.22 42.59 -33.09
C PRO A 7 -24.97 42.75 -33.96
N ASP A 8 -23.88 43.17 -33.31
CA ASP A 8 -22.56 43.34 -33.93
C ASP A 8 -21.96 42.00 -34.40
N PRO A 9 -21.15 42.01 -35.48
CA PRO A 9 -20.44 40.82 -35.93
C PRO A 9 -19.33 40.42 -34.94
N ALA A 10 -19.17 39.11 -34.76
CA ALA A 10 -18.15 38.52 -33.90
C ALA A 10 -16.71 38.87 -34.37
N PRO A 11 -15.76 39.04 -33.43
CA PRO A 11 -14.38 39.37 -33.77
C PRO A 11 -13.67 38.23 -34.52
N SER A 12 -12.84 38.62 -35.50
CA SER A 12 -12.00 37.76 -36.33
C SER A 12 -10.92 37.03 -35.50
N LEU A 13 -10.85 35.70 -35.65
CA LEU A 13 -9.88 34.81 -34.99
C LEU A 13 -8.50 34.78 -35.69
N SER A 14 -7.88 35.94 -35.96
CA SER A 14 -6.63 35.98 -36.74
C SER A 14 -5.38 36.52 -36.03
N ASP A 15 -5.45 36.92 -34.76
CA ASP A 15 -4.30 37.52 -34.06
C ASP A 15 -3.92 36.79 -32.76
N THR A 16 -3.82 35.46 -32.79
CA THR A 16 -3.13 34.73 -31.70
C THR A 16 -1.66 34.56 -32.07
N PRO A 17 -0.70 35.14 -31.31
CA PRO A 17 0.70 34.93 -31.58
C PRO A 17 1.05 33.45 -31.42
N PRO A 18 1.97 32.90 -32.24
CA PRO A 18 2.39 31.51 -32.12
C PRO A 18 2.97 31.26 -30.72
N PRO A 19 2.74 30.07 -30.14
CA PRO A 19 3.33 29.71 -28.86
C PRO A 19 4.87 29.79 -28.95
N PRO A 20 5.54 30.20 -27.87
CA PRO A 20 7.00 30.23 -27.84
C PRO A 20 7.57 28.83 -28.11
N PRO A 21 8.73 28.73 -28.77
CA PRO A 21 9.39 27.45 -28.99
C PRO A 21 9.63 26.76 -27.65
N ILE A 22 9.28 25.47 -27.59
CA ILE A 22 9.54 24.62 -26.43
C ILE A 22 11.06 24.53 -26.28
N GLU A 23 11.60 25.16 -25.24
CA GLU A 23 12.97 24.89 -24.81
C GLU A 23 13.05 23.41 -24.46
N VAL A 24 13.77 22.66 -25.29
CA VAL A 24 14.19 21.30 -24.99
C VAL A 24 15.14 21.42 -23.80
N ARG A 25 14.61 21.30 -22.59
CA ARG A 25 15.41 21.12 -21.39
C ARG A 25 16.25 19.87 -21.62
N GLU A 26 17.57 20.03 -21.59
CA GLU A 26 18.49 18.90 -21.58
C GLU A 26 18.04 17.91 -20.50
N PRO A 27 17.99 16.60 -20.80
CA PRO A 27 17.65 15.61 -19.79
C PRO A 27 18.61 15.80 -18.62
N ALA A 28 18.05 15.86 -17.41
CA ALA A 28 18.85 15.89 -16.19
C ALA A 28 19.90 14.78 -16.26
N PRO A 29 21.16 15.04 -15.86
CA PRO A 29 22.20 14.01 -15.90
C PRO A 29 21.68 12.77 -15.18
N GLU A 30 21.72 11.63 -15.86
CA GLU A 30 21.38 10.35 -15.24
C GLU A 30 22.22 10.20 -13.96
N PRO A 31 21.60 9.84 -12.83
CA PRO A 31 22.35 9.62 -11.60
C PRO A 31 23.41 8.55 -11.88
N THR A 32 24.66 8.97 -11.80
CA THR A 32 25.83 8.12 -11.91
C THR A 32 25.61 6.90 -11.00
N LYS A 33 25.66 5.68 -11.57
CA LYS A 33 25.72 4.40 -10.84
C LYS A 33 27.03 4.32 -10.05
N GLY A 34 27.13 5.13 -9.01
CA GLY A 34 28.13 5.02 -7.96
C GLY A 34 27.60 4.01 -6.95
N ASN A 35 28.35 2.93 -6.78
CA ASN A 35 28.09 1.85 -5.84
C ASN A 35 28.31 2.34 -4.39
N VAL A 36 27.42 3.21 -3.91
CA VAL A 36 27.37 3.82 -2.57
C VAL A 36 26.09 3.37 -1.81
N ASP A 37 25.28 2.50 -2.43
CA ASP A 37 23.91 2.13 -2.02
C ASP A 37 23.78 1.03 -0.94
N ASP A 38 24.89 0.63 -0.31
CA ASP A 38 24.87 -0.47 0.67
C ASP A 38 24.90 -0.05 2.14
N VAL A 39 24.99 1.24 2.44
CA VAL A 39 24.95 1.72 3.82
C VAL A 39 23.54 2.16 4.18
N LEU A 40 22.91 1.42 5.09
CA LEU A 40 21.62 1.77 5.67
C LEU A 40 21.75 3.06 6.51
N HIS A 41 20.78 3.96 6.37
CA HIS A 41 20.77 5.23 7.11
C HIS A 41 20.63 5.02 8.62
N CYS A 42 21.69 5.28 9.40
CA CYS A 42 21.74 4.97 10.84
C CYS A 42 20.59 5.58 11.64
N SER A 43 20.23 6.85 11.40
CA SER A 43 19.13 7.50 12.13
C SER A 43 17.80 6.78 11.95
N LEU A 44 17.56 6.23 10.74
CA LEU A 44 16.35 5.46 10.46
C LEU A 44 16.38 4.08 11.12
N LEU A 45 17.55 3.40 11.09
CA LEU A 45 17.77 2.14 11.80
C LEU A 45 17.55 2.28 13.30
N ASP A 46 18.19 3.28 13.92
CA ASP A 46 18.10 3.55 15.35
C ASP A 46 16.65 3.81 15.75
N LYS A 47 15.91 4.60 14.96
CA LYS A 47 14.50 4.87 15.21
C LYS A 47 13.64 3.61 15.08
N LEU A 48 13.83 2.83 14.02
CA LEU A 48 13.09 1.57 13.82
C LEU A 48 13.36 0.57 14.95
N ALA A 49 14.60 0.51 15.46
CA ALA A 49 14.98 -0.35 16.58
C ALA A 49 14.26 -0.01 17.89
N THR A 50 13.69 1.19 18.03
CA THR A 50 12.86 1.58 19.18
C THR A 50 11.43 1.07 19.12
N PHE A 51 10.96 0.59 17.96
CA PHE A 51 9.59 0.07 17.83
C PHE A 51 9.42 -1.21 18.63
N LYS A 52 8.22 -1.41 19.17
CA LYS A 52 7.89 -2.62 19.92
C LYS A 52 7.95 -3.82 18.97
N ARG A 53 8.59 -4.91 19.40
CA ARG A 53 8.64 -6.17 18.65
C ARG A 53 7.33 -6.94 18.81
N HIS A 54 6.93 -7.62 17.74
CA HIS A 54 5.76 -8.48 17.68
C HIS A 54 6.01 -9.63 16.69
N SER A 55 5.01 -10.48 16.49
CA SER A 55 5.02 -11.49 15.42
C SER A 55 3.62 -11.69 14.89
N LEU A 56 3.47 -11.68 13.57
CA LEU A 56 2.29 -12.29 12.93
C LEU A 56 2.43 -13.80 13.05
N ARG A 57 1.35 -14.50 13.36
CA ARG A 57 1.40 -15.95 13.62
C ARG A 57 1.13 -16.75 12.36
N SER A 58 1.80 -17.89 12.21
CA SER A 58 1.45 -18.87 11.19
C SER A 58 -0.03 -19.27 11.32
N GLY A 59 -0.71 -19.40 10.18
CA GLY A 59 -2.13 -19.71 10.12
C GLY A 59 -3.07 -18.51 10.23
N GLN A 60 -2.57 -17.34 10.65
CA GLN A 60 -3.37 -16.12 10.75
C GLN A 60 -3.89 -15.68 9.38
N ILE A 61 -5.13 -15.16 9.34
CA ILE A 61 -5.73 -14.59 8.12
C ILE A 61 -5.46 -13.09 8.04
N VAL A 62 -5.07 -12.63 6.84
CA VAL A 62 -4.93 -11.23 6.47
C VAL A 62 -5.53 -10.99 5.09
N PHE A 63 -5.89 -9.74 4.80
CA PHE A 63 -6.61 -9.34 3.61
C PHE A 63 -5.81 -8.32 2.80
N HIS A 64 -5.84 -8.45 1.47
CA HIS A 64 -5.23 -7.48 0.56
C HIS A 64 -6.26 -7.00 -0.45
N GLY A 65 -6.65 -5.73 -0.36
CA GLY A 65 -7.47 -5.06 -1.37
C GLY A 65 -6.59 -4.48 -2.46
N CYS A 66 -6.96 -4.67 -3.74
CA CYS A 66 -6.26 -4.05 -4.86
C CYS A 66 -7.16 -3.88 -6.08
N ALA A 67 -6.72 -3.07 -7.04
CA ALA A 67 -7.31 -3.07 -8.38
C ALA A 67 -7.10 -4.42 -9.08
N LYS A 68 -8.02 -4.83 -9.96
CA LYS A 68 -7.98 -6.09 -10.74
C LYS A 68 -6.68 -6.31 -11.53
N ASN A 69 -6.09 -5.23 -12.04
CA ASN A 69 -4.84 -5.28 -12.82
C ASN A 69 -3.67 -4.65 -12.05
N SER A 70 -3.67 -4.78 -10.72
CA SER A 70 -2.57 -4.27 -9.89
C SER A 70 -1.26 -4.94 -10.28
N GLU A 71 -0.21 -4.13 -10.40
CA GLU A 71 1.14 -4.63 -10.63
C GLU A 71 1.51 -5.63 -9.52
N PHE A 72 2.14 -6.74 -9.92
CA PHE A 72 2.53 -7.82 -9.01
C PHE A 72 1.36 -8.60 -8.37
N THR A 73 0.24 -8.68 -9.09
CA THR A 73 -0.85 -9.61 -8.78
C THR A 73 -1.12 -10.51 -9.98
N ASP A 74 -1.27 -11.81 -9.73
CA ASP A 74 -1.56 -12.82 -10.76
C ASP A 74 -2.73 -13.67 -10.28
N VAL A 75 -3.94 -13.27 -10.69
CA VAL A 75 -5.19 -13.91 -10.28
C VAL A 75 -5.23 -15.36 -10.73
N SER A 76 -4.69 -15.67 -11.92
CA SER A 76 -4.70 -17.02 -12.49
C SER A 76 -3.84 -18.00 -11.69
N ALA A 77 -2.65 -17.55 -11.28
CA ALA A 77 -1.74 -18.32 -10.45
C ALA A 77 -1.99 -18.16 -8.95
N ARG A 78 -2.98 -17.34 -8.55
CA ARG A 78 -3.26 -16.94 -7.17
C ARG A 78 -1.99 -16.49 -6.44
N ARG A 79 -1.26 -15.56 -7.04
CA ARG A 79 0.06 -15.13 -6.58
C ARG A 79 0.13 -13.62 -6.35
N LEU A 80 0.65 -13.23 -5.19
CA LEU A 80 1.01 -11.86 -4.84
C LEU A 80 2.53 -11.76 -4.81
N SER A 81 3.13 -10.98 -5.71
CA SER A 81 4.58 -10.85 -5.88
C SER A 81 5.10 -9.44 -5.54
N GLY A 82 6.38 -9.21 -5.81
CA GLY A 82 7.06 -7.94 -5.53
C GLY A 82 7.80 -7.96 -4.18
N THR A 83 8.43 -6.85 -3.82
CA THR A 83 9.21 -6.76 -2.58
C THR A 83 8.33 -6.71 -1.32
N ARG A 84 7.08 -6.27 -1.47
CA ARG A 84 6.15 -6.05 -0.36
C ARG A 84 4.68 -5.98 -0.79
N LYS A 85 3.79 -6.14 0.19
CA LYS A 85 2.35 -5.85 0.09
C LYS A 85 1.86 -5.13 1.34
N TRP A 86 0.84 -4.29 1.15
CA TRP A 86 0.01 -3.82 2.25
C TRP A 86 -1.14 -4.79 2.44
N VAL A 87 -1.25 -5.36 3.63
CA VAL A 87 -2.33 -6.26 4.04
C VAL A 87 -3.00 -5.70 5.29
N SER A 88 -4.15 -6.24 5.66
CA SER A 88 -4.96 -5.81 6.80
C SER A 88 -5.45 -7.04 7.58
N GLU A 89 -5.59 -6.93 8.90
CA GLU A 89 -6.35 -7.89 9.70
C GLU A 89 -7.87 -7.67 9.61
N ASP A 90 -8.28 -6.46 9.19
CA ASP A 90 -9.68 -6.10 8.95
C ASP A 90 -10.02 -6.18 7.46
N ALA A 91 -10.91 -7.11 7.11
CA ALA A 91 -11.41 -7.30 5.76
C ALA A 91 -12.23 -6.09 5.27
N SER A 92 -12.96 -5.41 6.16
CA SER A 92 -13.77 -4.24 5.80
C SER A 92 -12.87 -3.11 5.31
N TYR A 93 -11.78 -2.84 6.05
CA TYR A 93 -10.76 -1.88 5.63
C TYR A 93 -10.12 -2.27 4.29
N ALA A 94 -9.78 -3.55 4.09
CA ALA A 94 -9.23 -4.03 2.83
C ALA A 94 -10.23 -3.93 1.66
N CYS A 95 -11.52 -4.15 1.91
CA CYS A 95 -12.58 -3.93 0.93
C CYS A 95 -12.69 -2.46 0.55
N ASP A 96 -12.66 -1.53 1.51
CA ASP A 96 -12.67 -0.09 1.24
C ASP A 96 -11.48 0.30 0.35
N TYR A 97 -10.29 -0.23 0.63
CA TYR A 97 -9.10 0.03 -0.15
C TYR A 97 -9.21 -0.53 -1.58
N GLY A 98 -9.66 -1.78 -1.74
CA GLY A 98 -9.87 -2.39 -3.06
C GLY A 98 -10.99 -1.74 -3.86
N GLY A 99 -12.08 -1.36 -3.19
CA GLY A 99 -13.26 -0.72 -3.78
C GLY A 99 -13.00 0.72 -4.21
N ALA A 100 -12.02 1.41 -3.62
CA ALA A 100 -11.59 2.75 -4.05
C ALA A 100 -11.12 2.81 -5.53
N PHE A 101 -10.88 1.65 -6.15
CA PHE A 101 -10.53 1.51 -7.55
C PHE A 101 -11.74 1.29 -8.48
N ASN A 102 -12.96 1.08 -7.97
CA ASN A 102 -14.19 0.92 -8.76
C ASN A 102 -14.76 2.28 -9.23
N ARG A 103 -13.95 3.10 -9.90
CA ARG A 103 -14.33 4.48 -10.23
C ARG A 103 -15.06 4.61 -11.57
N LYS A 104 -14.93 3.62 -12.45
CA LYS A 104 -15.54 3.63 -13.79
C LYS A 104 -16.14 2.26 -14.11
N PRO A 105 -17.16 2.21 -15.00
CA PRO A 105 -17.68 0.94 -15.49
C PRO A 105 -16.56 0.07 -16.08
N GLY A 106 -16.42 -1.15 -15.58
CA GLY A 106 -15.39 -2.11 -15.99
C GLY A 106 -14.11 -2.09 -15.14
N ASP A 107 -13.93 -1.08 -14.27
CA ASP A 107 -12.97 -1.17 -13.18
C ASP A 107 -13.53 -2.14 -12.14
N THR A 108 -12.68 -3.01 -11.59
CA THR A 108 -13.10 -3.91 -10.53
C THR A 108 -11.98 -4.10 -9.53
N GLY A 109 -12.31 -4.01 -8.25
CA GLY A 109 -11.45 -4.31 -7.14
C GLY A 109 -11.46 -5.80 -6.85
N HIS A 110 -10.34 -6.31 -6.37
CA HIS A 110 -10.24 -7.65 -5.82
C HIS A 110 -9.88 -7.56 -4.34
N LEU A 111 -10.45 -8.48 -3.58
CA LEU A 111 -10.03 -8.78 -2.22
C LEU A 111 -9.35 -10.14 -2.22
N TRP A 112 -8.12 -10.17 -1.73
CA TRP A 112 -7.34 -11.39 -1.58
C TRP A 112 -7.33 -11.79 -0.11
N VAL A 113 -7.91 -12.96 0.19
CA VAL A 113 -7.84 -13.58 1.51
C VAL A 113 -6.58 -14.43 1.56
N CYS A 114 -5.69 -14.10 2.47
CA CYS A 114 -4.39 -14.73 2.59
C CYS A 114 -4.19 -15.33 3.97
N ARG A 115 -3.48 -16.45 4.03
CA ARG A 115 -3.01 -17.08 5.27
C ARG A 115 -1.50 -16.85 5.40
N ILE A 116 -1.08 -16.45 6.59
CA ILE A 116 0.34 -16.34 6.95
C ILE A 116 0.94 -17.76 7.01
N ARG A 117 1.98 -18.04 6.22
CA ARG A 117 2.57 -19.39 6.11
C ARG A 117 3.41 -19.79 7.33
N GLN A 118 4.09 -18.83 7.92
CA GLN A 118 5.06 -19.01 8.99
C GLN A 118 5.04 -17.81 9.91
N ASP A 119 5.50 -17.94 11.16
CA ASP A 119 5.61 -16.79 12.04
C ASP A 119 6.50 -15.71 11.38
N VAL A 120 5.98 -14.48 11.30
CA VAL A 120 6.67 -13.35 10.69
C VAL A 120 7.04 -12.34 11.76
N PRO A 121 8.34 -12.14 12.05
CA PRO A 121 8.81 -11.10 12.95
C PRO A 121 8.32 -9.72 12.50
N ALA A 122 7.82 -8.93 13.46
CA ALA A 122 7.17 -7.68 13.15
C ALA A 122 7.56 -6.55 14.12
N PHE A 123 7.40 -5.32 13.65
CA PHE A 123 7.42 -4.12 14.47
C PHE A 123 6.01 -3.56 14.62
N ILE A 124 5.68 -3.04 15.80
CA ILE A 124 4.49 -2.20 16.00
C ILE A 124 4.96 -0.75 16.02
N GLY A 125 4.48 0.05 15.05
CA GLY A 125 4.76 1.48 15.00
C GLY A 125 4.37 2.12 13.67
N ARG A 126 4.21 3.45 13.68
CA ARG A 126 3.78 4.24 12.51
C ARG A 126 4.94 4.50 11.56
N GLN A 127 4.85 4.08 10.30
CA GLN A 127 5.70 4.47 9.18
C GLN A 127 5.93 5.97 9.18
N LEU A 128 4.88 6.79 9.29
CA LEU A 128 5.01 8.25 9.27
C LEU A 128 5.88 8.81 10.40
N SER A 129 6.02 8.10 11.53
CA SER A 129 6.93 8.53 12.62
C SER A 129 8.42 8.34 12.29
N LEU A 130 8.74 7.70 11.17
CA LEU A 130 10.10 7.49 10.68
C LEU A 130 10.54 8.57 9.68
N ILE A 131 9.63 9.44 9.21
CA ILE A 131 9.91 10.38 8.12
C ILE A 131 11.06 11.34 8.44
N GLU A 132 11.10 11.88 9.66
CA GLU A 132 12.13 12.81 10.13
C GLU A 132 13.52 12.18 10.24
N HIS A 133 13.58 10.84 10.28
CA HIS A 133 14.81 10.06 10.37
C HIS A 133 15.27 9.52 9.02
N SER A 134 14.47 9.75 7.96
CA SER A 134 14.69 9.17 6.66
C SER A 134 15.59 10.02 5.75
N PRO A 135 16.37 9.40 4.86
CA PRO A 135 17.18 10.13 3.89
C PRO A 135 16.37 10.64 2.68
N TRP A 136 15.07 10.30 2.57
CA TRP A 136 14.26 10.57 1.37
C TRP A 136 13.34 11.79 1.49
N GLY A 137 13.25 12.42 2.67
CA GLY A 137 12.38 13.58 2.90
C GLY A 137 10.94 13.32 2.43
N ALA A 138 10.43 14.16 1.54
CA ALA A 138 9.07 14.04 1.01
C ALA A 138 8.81 12.74 0.21
N GLY A 139 9.86 12.08 -0.29
CA GLY A 139 9.76 10.80 -0.99
C GLY A 139 9.57 9.59 -0.06
N PHE A 140 9.72 9.77 1.26
CA PHE A 140 9.70 8.70 2.24
C PHE A 140 8.49 7.75 2.15
N PRO A 141 7.23 8.22 2.02
CA PRO A 141 6.07 7.32 1.97
C PRO A 141 6.15 6.29 0.84
N TRP A 142 6.80 6.64 -0.26
CA TRP A 142 6.94 5.81 -1.46
C TRP A 142 8.22 4.97 -1.45
N GLN A 143 9.30 5.50 -0.90
CA GLN A 143 10.61 4.83 -0.88
C GLN A 143 10.70 3.78 0.22
N PHE A 144 10.29 4.14 1.45
CA PHE A 144 10.47 3.29 2.62
C PHE A 144 9.86 1.89 2.46
N PRO A 145 8.61 1.72 1.98
CA PRO A 145 8.03 0.39 1.83
C PRO A 145 8.88 -0.55 0.96
N ASN A 146 9.52 -0.02 -0.08
CA ASN A 146 10.28 -0.81 -1.05
C ASN A 146 11.66 -1.25 -0.52
N VAL A 147 12.18 -0.58 0.51
CA VAL A 147 13.48 -0.90 1.13
C VAL A 147 13.38 -1.39 2.57
N PHE A 148 12.17 -1.40 3.13
CA PHE A 148 11.90 -1.77 4.53
C PHE A 148 12.48 -3.14 4.89
N GLU A 149 12.47 -4.10 3.97
CA GLU A 149 13.05 -5.44 4.18
C GLU A 149 14.49 -5.38 4.71
N ARG A 150 15.35 -4.56 4.10
CA ARG A 150 16.76 -4.43 4.49
C ARG A 150 16.89 -3.87 5.92
N TYR A 151 16.12 -2.84 6.24
CA TYR A 151 16.10 -2.23 7.57
C TYR A 151 15.57 -3.20 8.63
N GLY A 152 14.49 -3.93 8.31
CA GLY A 152 13.90 -4.90 9.23
C GLY A 152 14.84 -6.08 9.51
N HIS A 153 15.55 -6.58 8.50
CA HIS A 153 16.55 -7.64 8.67
C HIS A 153 17.70 -7.21 9.57
N ASP A 154 18.23 -6.00 9.37
CA ASP A 154 19.33 -5.47 10.17
C ASP A 154 18.94 -5.34 11.65
N VAL A 155 17.77 -4.76 11.94
CA VAL A 155 17.30 -4.51 13.31
C VAL A 155 16.86 -5.80 14.03
N LEU A 156 16.21 -6.74 13.34
CA LEU A 156 15.71 -7.97 13.96
C LEU A 156 16.74 -9.12 13.93
N GLY A 157 17.81 -9.00 13.13
CA GLY A 157 18.81 -10.05 12.96
C GLY A 157 18.26 -11.31 12.28
N VAL A 158 17.25 -11.15 11.42
CA VAL A 158 16.57 -12.26 10.74
C VAL A 158 16.75 -12.17 9.22
N ARG A 159 16.50 -13.29 8.54
CA ARG A 159 16.37 -13.37 7.08
C ARG A 159 14.99 -13.91 6.75
N GLY A 160 14.39 -13.42 5.66
CA GLY A 160 13.04 -13.82 5.22
C GLY A 160 11.99 -12.72 5.44
N PRO A 161 10.69 -13.04 5.41
CA PRO A 161 9.65 -12.03 5.60
C PRO A 161 9.76 -11.31 6.93
N VAL A 162 9.50 -10.00 6.91
CA VAL A 162 9.32 -9.14 8.08
C VAL A 162 8.12 -8.23 7.87
N ALA A 163 7.52 -7.76 8.97
CA ALA A 163 6.35 -6.89 8.90
C ALA A 163 6.48 -5.59 9.72
N LEU A 164 5.80 -4.54 9.27
CA LEU A 164 5.51 -3.35 10.04
C LEU A 164 4.00 -3.23 10.23
N LEU A 165 3.55 -3.26 11.48
CA LEU A 165 2.15 -3.11 11.89
C LEU A 165 1.91 -1.61 12.12
N ASP A 166 1.45 -0.94 11.07
CA ASP A 166 1.44 0.52 10.94
C ASP A 166 0.24 1.14 11.66
N HIS A 167 -0.98 0.71 11.35
CA HIS A 167 -2.20 1.30 11.89
C HIS A 167 -2.95 0.30 12.74
N GLN A 168 -3.01 0.53 14.06
CA GLN A 168 -3.90 -0.23 14.93
C GLN A 168 -5.31 0.36 14.83
N GLY A 169 -6.24 -0.41 14.26
CA GLY A 169 -7.67 -0.16 14.26
C GLY A 169 -8.35 -0.71 15.51
N GLU A 170 -9.69 -0.81 15.48
CA GLU A 170 -10.49 -1.27 16.62
C GLU A 170 -10.29 -2.77 16.94
N GLU A 171 -10.18 -3.60 15.90
CA GLU A 171 -10.16 -5.07 16.03
C GLU A 171 -8.81 -5.72 15.67
N GLY A 172 -7.83 -4.92 15.22
CA GLY A 172 -6.54 -5.41 14.76
C GLY A 172 -5.75 -4.33 14.02
N PHE A 173 -4.75 -4.73 13.25
CA PHE A 173 -3.96 -3.82 12.43
C PHE A 173 -4.58 -3.65 11.03
N ALA A 174 -5.06 -2.45 10.73
CA ALA A 174 -5.65 -2.10 9.44
C ALA A 174 -4.60 -1.96 8.32
N GLU A 175 -3.39 -1.56 8.67
CA GLU A 175 -2.29 -1.41 7.72
C GLU A 175 -1.06 -2.20 8.20
N ILE A 176 -0.73 -3.25 7.45
CA ILE A 176 0.44 -4.11 7.68
C ILE A 176 1.28 -4.10 6.42
N LEU A 177 2.50 -3.55 6.51
CA LEU A 177 3.49 -3.66 5.46
C LEU A 177 4.23 -4.99 5.64
N LEU A 178 3.97 -5.94 4.74
CA LEU A 178 4.58 -7.27 4.76
C LEU A 178 5.57 -7.41 3.60
N THR A 179 6.81 -7.81 3.90
CA THR A 179 7.84 -8.06 2.87
C THR A 179 7.78 -9.50 2.35
N SER A 180 8.38 -9.73 1.18
CA SER A 180 8.52 -11.07 0.60
C SER A 180 7.19 -11.87 0.57
N PRO A 181 6.10 -11.30 -0.02
CA PRO A 181 4.75 -11.86 0.07
C PRO A 181 4.65 -13.30 -0.47
N GLU A 182 5.42 -13.68 -1.48
CA GLU A 182 5.42 -15.05 -2.03
C GLU A 182 5.91 -16.10 -1.02
N LEU A 183 6.77 -15.70 -0.08
CA LEU A 183 7.25 -16.54 1.00
C LEU A 183 6.33 -16.48 2.22
N ALA A 184 5.74 -15.30 2.47
CA ALA A 184 4.95 -15.04 3.67
C ALA A 184 3.48 -15.50 3.56
N LEU A 185 2.90 -15.46 2.36
CA LEU A 185 1.46 -15.59 2.15
C LEU A 185 1.08 -16.82 1.32
N GLU A 186 0.06 -17.53 1.78
CA GLU A 186 -0.73 -18.46 1.01
C GLU A 186 -2.05 -17.78 0.62
N VAL A 187 -2.34 -17.66 -0.68
CA VAL A 187 -3.62 -17.12 -1.13
C VAL A 187 -4.70 -18.19 -1.00
N VAL A 188 -5.66 -17.96 -0.11
CA VAL A 188 -6.79 -18.87 0.15
C VAL A 188 -7.91 -18.62 -0.85
N GLU A 189 -8.26 -17.35 -1.04
CA GLU A 189 -9.41 -16.93 -1.83
C GLU A 189 -9.11 -15.59 -2.52
N VAL A 190 -9.65 -15.42 -3.73
CA VAL A 190 -9.65 -14.13 -4.45
C VAL A 190 -11.09 -13.83 -4.79
N ILE A 191 -11.59 -12.72 -4.26
CA ILE A 191 -12.99 -12.31 -4.35
C ILE A 191 -13.06 -11.05 -5.19
N THR A 192 -13.94 -11.05 -6.18
CA THR A 192 -14.29 -9.83 -6.91
C THR A 192 -15.17 -8.97 -6.03
N LEU A 193 -14.76 -7.74 -5.76
CA LEU A 193 -15.52 -6.82 -4.92
C LEU A 193 -16.78 -6.34 -5.64
N PRO A 194 -17.90 -6.16 -4.91
CA PRO A 194 -19.06 -5.44 -5.42
C PRO A 194 -18.70 -4.04 -5.92
N ASP A 195 -19.47 -3.56 -6.90
CA ASP A 195 -19.32 -2.19 -7.41
C ASP A 195 -19.83 -1.16 -6.40
N ASP A 196 -20.86 -1.52 -5.62
CA ASP A 196 -21.40 -0.66 -4.57
C ASP A 196 -20.50 -0.67 -3.32
N PRO A 197 -20.08 0.50 -2.79
CA PRO A 197 -19.21 0.57 -1.63
C PRO A 197 -19.81 0.00 -0.33
N GLU A 198 -21.12 0.11 -0.11
CA GLU A 198 -21.76 -0.46 1.08
C GLU A 198 -21.80 -1.99 0.98
N ASP A 199 -22.13 -2.55 -0.19
CA ASP A 199 -22.07 -4.00 -0.43
C ASP A 199 -20.65 -4.55 -0.23
N ALA A 200 -19.61 -3.81 -0.65
CA ALA A 200 -18.22 -4.20 -0.42
C ALA A 200 -17.85 -4.20 1.08
N ARG A 201 -18.37 -3.25 1.87
CA ARG A 201 -18.20 -3.23 3.33
C ARG A 201 -18.94 -4.36 4.01
N ASP A 202 -20.16 -4.67 3.59
CA ASP A 202 -20.96 -5.80 4.10
C ASP A 202 -20.26 -7.13 3.88
N LEU A 203 -19.68 -7.31 2.69
CA LEU A 203 -18.81 -8.44 2.39
C LEU A 203 -17.62 -8.49 3.36
N GLY A 204 -16.95 -7.36 3.59
CA GLY A 204 -15.85 -7.26 4.56
C GLY A 204 -16.25 -7.72 5.96
N ARG A 205 -17.37 -7.23 6.49
CA ARG A 205 -17.89 -7.64 7.81
C ARG A 205 -18.16 -9.13 7.87
N THR A 206 -18.81 -9.69 6.84
CA THR A 206 -19.09 -11.13 6.74
C THR A 206 -17.80 -11.95 6.74
N LEU A 207 -16.74 -11.46 6.10
CA LEU A 207 -15.44 -12.14 6.07
C LEU A 207 -14.70 -12.06 7.41
N ASN A 208 -14.79 -10.93 8.12
CA ASN A 208 -14.28 -10.83 9.49
C ASN A 208 -14.94 -11.89 10.39
N GLU A 209 -16.27 -12.03 10.33
CA GLU A 209 -17.00 -13.07 11.07
C GLU A 209 -16.57 -14.48 10.65
N LYS A 210 -16.50 -14.74 9.34
CA LYS A 210 -16.09 -16.05 8.77
C LYS A 210 -14.71 -16.48 9.27
N TYR A 211 -13.79 -15.54 9.40
CA TYR A 211 -12.38 -15.82 9.74
C TYR A 211 -11.99 -15.44 11.17
N ALA A 212 -12.94 -15.05 12.02
CA ALA A 212 -12.68 -14.59 13.39
C ALA A 212 -11.81 -15.54 14.23
N ALA A 213 -11.96 -16.86 14.05
CA ALA A 213 -11.15 -17.87 14.75
C ALA A 213 -9.66 -17.87 14.36
N PHE A 214 -9.31 -17.22 13.24
CA PHE A 214 -7.95 -17.11 12.70
C PHE A 214 -7.41 -15.68 12.79
N LEU A 215 -8.19 -14.73 13.30
CA LEU A 215 -7.72 -13.39 13.62
C LEU A 215 -6.97 -13.43 14.96
N PRO A 216 -6.00 -12.53 15.19
CA PRO A 216 -5.28 -12.52 16.44
C PRO A 216 -6.26 -12.28 17.60
N SER A 217 -6.31 -13.22 18.54
CA SER A 217 -6.94 -12.98 19.84
C SER A 217 -6.19 -11.82 20.50
N ASN A 218 -6.89 -10.76 20.91
CA ASN A 218 -6.39 -9.51 21.53
C ASN A 218 -5.52 -9.68 22.80
N GLU A 219 -5.06 -10.89 23.12
CA GLU A 219 -4.02 -11.14 24.11
C GLU A 219 -2.66 -10.65 23.59
N ILE A 220 -2.43 -9.35 23.70
CA ILE A 220 -1.09 -8.79 23.68
C ILE A 220 -0.41 -9.27 24.96
N SER A 221 0.21 -10.46 24.93
CA SER A 221 1.15 -10.86 25.98
C SER A 221 2.32 -9.88 25.95
N VAL A 222 2.39 -9.01 26.95
CA VAL A 222 3.53 -8.12 27.18
C VAL A 222 4.65 -8.97 27.78
N THR A 223 5.51 -9.55 26.95
CA THR A 223 6.81 -10.01 27.44
C THR A 223 7.71 -8.79 27.60
N SER A 224 7.99 -8.47 28.86
CA SER A 224 8.92 -7.42 29.30
C SER A 224 10.37 -7.81 29.04
#